data_AF-A0A326UD26-F1
#
_entry.id   AF-A0A326UD26-F1
#
_cell.length_a   1.000
_cell.length_b   1.000
_cell.length_c   1.000
_cell.angle_alpha   90.00
_cell.angle_beta   90.00
_cell.angle_gamma   90.00
#
_symmetry.space_group_name_H-M   'P 1'
#
loop_
_entity.id
_entity.type
_entity.pdbx_description
1 polymer ?
#
loop_
_entity_poly.entity_id
_entity_poly.type
_entity_poly.pdbx_seq_one_letter_code
_entity_poly.pdbx_strand_id
1 'polypeptide(L)'
;MIIDPAPGATGGQDEHLLKTLVLVAPSYQGPILLRGQQLDGHHAVRFGQEPASSKLALASTIKGRDDSNWLNYATYTQVRAPGCYGIQLDGASFHYQIIFKAV
;
A
#
# COMPACT_ATOMS: atom_id res chain seq x y z
N MET A 1 -0.74 7.06 -5.33
CA MET A 1 -0.75 5.60 -5.16
C MET A 1 -1.75 5.04 -6.15
N ILE A 2 -1.39 3.96 -6.84
CA ILE A 2 -2.22 3.26 -7.82
C ILE A 2 -2.45 1.85 -7.29
N ILE A 3 -3.69 1.36 -7.36
CA ILE A 3 -4.09 0.04 -6.86
C ILE A 3 -4.84 -0.66 -7.98
N ASP A 4 -4.27 -1.75 -8.49
CA ASP A 4 -4.82 -2.55 -9.57
C ASP A 4 -5.03 -3.99 -9.09
N PRO A 5 -6.06 -4.71 -9.56
CA PRO A 5 -6.17 -6.15 -9.31
C PRO A 5 -4.89 -6.89 -9.73
N ALA A 6 -4.50 -7.93 -8.99
CA ALA A 6 -3.32 -8.74 -9.30
C ALA A 6 -3.71 -10.16 -9.79
N PRO A 7 -4.09 -10.36 -11.07
CA PRO A 7 -4.32 -11.69 -11.61
C PRO A 7 -3.09 -12.58 -11.43
N GLY A 8 -3.28 -13.77 -10.86
CA GLY A 8 -2.24 -14.79 -10.73
C GLY A 8 -1.20 -14.56 -9.63
N ALA A 9 -1.35 -13.55 -8.78
CA ALA A 9 -0.53 -13.42 -7.57
C ALA A 9 -1.13 -14.29 -6.45
N THR A 10 -0.31 -15.03 -5.71
CA THR A 10 -0.76 -15.92 -4.62
C THR A 10 -0.58 -15.26 -3.26
N GLY A 11 -1.69 -15.04 -2.54
CA GLY A 11 -1.72 -14.60 -1.15
C GLY A 11 -1.91 -15.78 -0.19
N GLY A 12 -2.12 -15.52 1.10
CA GLY A 12 -2.69 -16.53 1.99
C GLY A 12 -4.08 -16.98 1.53
N GLN A 13 -4.59 -18.07 2.12
CA GLN A 13 -5.98 -18.48 1.90
C GLN A 13 -6.92 -17.29 2.21
N ASP A 14 -7.86 -17.00 1.31
CA ASP A 14 -8.83 -15.89 1.36
C ASP A 14 -8.26 -14.46 1.21
N GLU A 15 -7.00 -14.28 0.82
CA GLU A 15 -6.43 -12.95 0.55
C GLU A 15 -6.51 -12.59 -0.94
N HIS A 16 -7.18 -11.47 -1.24
CA HIS A 16 -7.20 -10.85 -2.56
C HIS A 16 -6.03 -9.87 -2.69
N LEU A 17 -5.15 -10.16 -3.65
CA LEU A 17 -3.99 -9.33 -3.94
C LEU A 17 -4.32 -8.24 -4.95
N LEU A 18 -3.88 -7.03 -4.61
CA LEU A 18 -3.95 -5.83 -5.45
C LEU A 18 -2.52 -5.35 -5.67
N LYS A 19 -2.06 -5.33 -6.93
CA LYS A 19 -0.80 -4.69 -7.30
C LYS A 19 -0.89 -3.23 -6.93
N THR A 20 0.11 -2.76 -6.21
CA THR A 20 0.12 -1.43 -5.63
C THR A 20 1.39 -0.71 -5.99
N LEU A 21 1.27 0.45 -6.61
CA LEU A 21 2.39 1.33 -6.90
C LEU A 21 2.31 2.58 -6.03
N VAL A 22 3.35 2.79 -5.22
CA VAL A 22 3.54 4.02 -4.44
C VAL A 22 4.49 4.93 -5.22
N LEU A 23 3.99 6.11 -5.59
CA LEU A 23 4.70 7.15 -6.33
C LEU A 23 4.87 8.37 -5.43
N VAL A 24 6.10 8.88 -5.30
CA VAL A 24 6.40 10.04 -4.47
C VAL A 24 7.37 10.96 -5.19
N ALA A 25 7.00 12.24 -5.23
CA ALA A 25 7.77 13.27 -5.92
C ALA A 25 9.19 13.41 -5.33
N PRO A 26 10.18 13.83 -6.14
CA PRO A 26 11.56 14.06 -5.69
C PRO A 26 11.69 15.07 -4.57
N SER A 27 10.76 16.02 -4.49
CA SER A 27 10.71 17.06 -3.46
C SER A 27 10.51 16.51 -2.05
N TYR A 28 9.96 15.30 -1.90
CA TYR A 28 9.78 14.66 -0.61
C TYR A 28 10.77 13.52 -0.42
N GLN A 29 11.65 13.64 0.57
CA GLN A 29 12.70 12.66 0.90
C GLN A 29 12.54 12.03 2.29
N GLY A 30 11.46 12.35 3.00
CA GLY A 30 11.19 11.80 4.33
C GLY A 30 10.69 10.35 4.30
N PRO A 31 10.55 9.72 5.48
CA PRO A 31 9.97 8.38 5.59
C PRO A 31 8.46 8.42 5.32
N ILE A 32 7.94 7.32 4.78
CA ILE A 32 6.50 7.15 4.53
C ILE A 32 6.02 5.88 5.24
N LEU A 33 4.87 5.96 5.89
CA LEU A 33 4.23 4.83 6.53
C LEU A 33 2.87 4.57 5.87
N LEU A 34 2.69 3.35 5.37
CA LEU A 34 1.41 2.84 4.90
C LEU A 34 0.75 2.02 6.02
N ARG A 35 -0.53 2.28 6.27
CA ARG A 35 -1.40 1.52 7.19
C ARG A 35 -2.80 1.46 6.60
N GLY A 36 -3.57 0.43 6.92
CA GLY A 36 -4.96 0.39 6.49
C GLY A 36 -5.82 -0.60 7.24
N GLN A 37 -7.12 -0.45 7.07
CA GLN A 37 -8.13 -1.33 7.62
C GLN A 37 -9.41 -1.28 6.78
N GLN A 38 -10.27 -2.27 6.98
CA GLN A 38 -11.67 -2.17 6.59
C GLN A 38 -12.35 -1.09 7.43
N LEU A 39 -13.15 -0.25 6.77
CA LEU A 39 -13.89 0.85 7.39
C LEU A 39 -15.30 0.42 7.80
N ASP A 40 -15.88 -0.55 7.09
CA ASP A 40 -17.21 -1.12 7.34
C ASP A 40 -17.15 -2.53 7.95
N GLY A 41 -16.02 -2.88 8.58
CA GLY A 41 -15.80 -4.21 9.17
C GLY A 41 -14.53 -4.27 10.00
N HIS A 42 -14.03 -5.49 10.22
CA HIS A 42 -12.92 -5.75 11.15
C HIS A 42 -11.65 -6.28 10.47
N HIS A 43 -11.65 -6.44 9.14
CA HIS A 43 -10.49 -6.99 8.44
C HIS A 43 -9.38 -5.95 8.31
N ALA A 44 -8.13 -6.36 8.55
CA ALA A 44 -6.96 -5.53 8.31
C ALA A 44 -6.63 -5.44 6.82
N VAL A 45 -6.05 -4.31 6.39
CA VAL A 45 -5.30 -4.23 5.13
C VAL A 45 -3.86 -4.64 5.43
N ARG A 46 -3.27 -5.46 4.57
CA ARG A 46 -1.86 -5.87 4.68
C ARG A 46 -1.09 -5.49 3.42
N PHE A 47 0.23 -5.39 3.55
CA PHE A 47 1.14 -4.93 2.52
C PHE A 47 2.29 -5.91 2.30
N GLY A 48 2.68 -6.11 1.04
CA GLY A 48 3.75 -7.01 0.64
C GLY A 48 3.25 -8.35 0.08
N GLN A 49 4.22 -9.14 -0.41
CA GLN A 49 4.01 -10.55 -0.72
C GLN A 49 4.41 -11.37 0.50
N GLU A 50 3.74 -12.51 0.74
CA GLU A 50 3.86 -13.27 1.97
C GLU A 50 5.31 -13.45 2.47
N PRO A 51 5.61 -13.13 3.74
CA PRO A 51 4.66 -12.68 4.77
C PRO A 51 4.27 -11.19 4.64
N ALA A 52 2.97 -10.90 4.51
CA ALA A 52 2.49 -9.52 4.45
C ALA A 52 2.31 -8.90 5.84
N SER A 53 2.57 -7.59 5.93
CA SER A 53 2.55 -6.82 7.18
C SER A 53 1.38 -5.83 7.22
N SER A 54 0.80 -5.58 8.40
CA SER A 54 -0.27 -4.56 8.57
C SER A 54 0.22 -3.12 8.42
N LYS A 55 1.53 -2.93 8.40
CA LYS A 55 2.20 -1.65 8.18
C LYS A 55 3.35 -1.85 7.20
N LEU A 56 3.56 -0.88 6.31
CA LEU A 56 4.71 -0.84 5.42
C LEU A 56 5.41 0.51 5.57
N ALA A 57 6.62 0.48 6.12
CA ALA A 57 7.47 1.66 6.24
C ALA A 57 8.41 1.74 5.04
N LEU A 58 8.35 2.85 4.32
CA LEU A 58 9.25 3.18 3.24
C LEU A 58 10.29 4.18 3.76
N ALA A 59 11.51 3.72 4.01
CA ALA A 59 12.65 4.55 4.40
C ALA A 59 13.11 5.51 3.27
N SER A 60 13.79 6.59 3.65
CA SER A 60 14.33 7.60 2.71
C SER A 60 15.42 7.06 1.78
N THR A 61 16.13 6.00 2.20
CA THR A 61 17.26 5.37 1.50
C THR A 61 16.84 4.24 0.53
N ILE A 62 15.56 4.15 0.20
CA ILE A 62 15.00 2.98 -0.47
C ILE A 62 15.53 2.77 -1.90
N LYS A 63 15.92 1.51 -2.18
CA LYS A 63 15.92 0.91 -3.53
C LYS A 63 14.53 1.10 -4.14
N GLY A 64 14.41 1.99 -5.12
CA GLY A 64 13.13 2.35 -5.71
C GLY A 64 13.03 3.80 -6.16
N ARG A 65 14.00 4.67 -5.79
CA ARG A 65 14.16 5.93 -6.50
C ARG A 65 14.77 5.69 -7.89
N ASP A 66 14.20 6.31 -8.90
CA ASP A 66 14.74 6.33 -10.26
C ASP A 66 15.78 7.46 -10.45
N ASP A 67 16.33 7.58 -11.66
CA ASP A 67 17.34 8.60 -12.00
C ASP A 67 16.81 10.04 -11.86
N SER A 68 15.49 10.23 -11.88
CA SER A 68 14.83 11.51 -11.64
C SER A 68 14.46 11.71 -10.17
N ASN A 69 14.94 10.84 -9.27
CA ASN A 69 14.65 10.82 -7.84
C ASN A 69 13.18 10.61 -7.48
N TRP A 70 12.33 10.11 -8.37
CA TRP A 70 10.98 9.71 -7.99
C TRP A 70 11.02 8.39 -7.24
N LEU A 71 10.37 8.29 -6.08
CA LEU A 71 10.16 6.99 -5.45
C LEU A 71 9.10 6.23 -6.23
N ASN A 72 9.49 5.08 -6.79
CA ASN A 72 8.66 4.11 -7.47
C ASN A 72 8.74 2.78 -6.72
N TYR A 73 7.81 2.56 -5.79
CA TYR A 73 7.81 1.35 -4.97
C TYR A 73 6.61 0.45 -5.30
N ALA A 74 6.89 -0.65 -5.98
CA ALA A 74 5.90 -1.69 -6.27
C ALA A 74 5.75 -2.65 -5.09
N THR A 75 4.52 -2.90 -4.69
CA THR A 75 4.16 -3.84 -3.62
C THR A 75 2.80 -4.45 -3.91
N TYR A 76 2.29 -5.24 -2.97
CA TYR A 76 0.91 -5.71 -2.99
C TYR A 76 0.15 -5.14 -1.79
N THR A 77 -1.11 -4.80 -2.01
CA THR A 77 -2.11 -4.57 -0.97
C THR A 77 -2.98 -5.82 -0.92
N GLN A 78 -3.21 -6.33 0.28
CA GLN A 78 -4.06 -7.49 0.51
C GLN A 78 -5.33 -7.07 1.26
N VAL A 79 -6.47 -7.53 0.76
CA VAL A 79 -7.78 -7.43 1.43
C VAL A 79 -8.43 -8.81 1.51
N ARG A 80 -9.30 -9.02 2.50
CA ARG A 80 -9.81 -10.36 2.84
C ARG A 80 -11.29 -10.60 2.52
N ALA A 81 -12.06 -9.54 2.28
CA ALA A 81 -13.49 -9.65 2.04
C ALA A 81 -13.98 -8.47 1.17
N PRO A 82 -15.18 -8.58 0.57
CA PRO A 82 -15.88 -7.41 0.05
C PRO A 82 -16.15 -6.39 1.16
N GLY A 83 -16.09 -5.11 0.82
CA GLY A 83 -16.31 -4.02 1.77
C GLY A 83 -15.58 -2.73 1.40
N CYS A 84 -15.70 -1.74 2.27
CA CYS A 84 -15.04 -0.44 2.14
C CYS A 84 -13.74 -0.46 2.94
N TYR A 85 -12.64 -0.08 2.30
CA TYR A 85 -11.31 -0.08 2.89
C TYR A 85 -10.70 1.31 2.84
N GLY A 86 -9.89 1.61 3.86
CA GLY A 86 -9.10 2.83 3.96
C GLY A 86 -7.62 2.50 4.09
N ILE A 87 -6.80 3.18 3.28
CA ILE A 87 -5.35 3.18 3.41
C ILE A 87 -4.88 4.60 3.68
N GLN A 88 -4.03 4.75 4.69
CA GLN A 88 -3.40 6.00 5.04
C GLN A 88 -1.92 5.96 4.65
N LEU A 89 -1.46 7.02 3.97
CA LEU A 89 -0.07 7.29 3.68
C LEU A 89 0.37 8.48 4.54
N ASP A 90 1.20 8.19 5.51
CA ASP A 90 1.74 9.18 6.44
C ASP A 90 3.18 9.51 6.05
N GLY A 91 3.40 10.74 5.60
CA GLY A 91 4.72 11.34 5.58
C GLY A 91 4.93 12.23 6.81
N ALA A 92 6.17 12.57 7.10
CA ALA A 92 6.52 13.55 8.14
C ALA A 92 5.82 14.93 8.01
N SER A 93 5.37 15.30 6.81
CA SER A 93 4.76 16.61 6.53
C SER A 93 3.40 16.53 5.82
N PHE A 94 2.85 15.32 5.65
CA PHE A 94 1.57 15.13 4.97
C PHE A 94 0.87 13.86 5.42
N HIS A 95 -0.45 13.85 5.29
CA HIS A 95 -1.28 12.68 5.53
C HIS A 95 -2.28 12.57 4.38
N TYR A 96 -2.25 11.45 3.66
CA TYR A 96 -3.23 11.16 2.60
C TYR A 96 -4.03 9.92 2.94
N GLN A 97 -5.30 9.94 2.59
CA GLN A 97 -6.22 8.82 2.76
C GLN A 97 -6.76 8.41 1.40
N ILE A 98 -6.77 7.10 1.17
CA ILE A 98 -7.32 6.48 -0.03
C ILE A 98 -8.42 5.55 0.44
N ILE A 99 -9.63 5.81 -0.02
CA ILE A 99 -10.82 5.01 0.30
C ILE A 99 -11.25 4.32 -0.99
N PHE A 100 -11.45 3.01 -0.91
CA PHE A 100 -11.91 2.21 -2.04
C PHE A 100 -12.85 1.11 -1.57
N LYS A 101 -13.63 0.57 -2.51
CA LYS A 101 -14.52 -0.56 -2.28
C LYS A 101 -13.96 -1.80 -2.97
N ALA A 102 -13.83 -2.90 -2.22
CA ALA A 102 -13.65 -4.23 -2.76
C ALA A 102 -15.03 -4.86 -2.96
N VAL A 103 -15.28 -5.40 -4.16
CA VAL A 103 -16.56 -6.01 -4.56
C VAL A 103 -16.36 -7.41 -5.08
#